data_AF-A0A4Y5MY91-F1
#
_entry.id   AF-A0A4Y5MY91-F1
#
_cell.length_a   1.000
_cell.length_b   1.000
_cell.length_c   1.000
_cell.angle_alpha   90.00
_cell.angle_beta   90.00
_cell.angle_gamma   90.00
#
_symmetry.space_group_name_H-M   'P 1'
#
loop_
_entity.id
_entity.type
_entity.pdbx_description
1 polymer ?
#
loop_
_entity_poly.entity_id
_entity_poly.type
_entity_poly.pdbx_seq_one_letter_code
_entity_poly.pdbx_strand_id
1 'polypeptide(L)'
;MVITFFFIILTVIVLFSMGVSLISIKMKTEREKFSVFECGFDLLSSLRLPFSLNFYFIIIIFLIFDVELVLLLPFVFNMKLLSFKSTMILMIMFFVVLIVGFIYEWLAGLLNWLV
;
A
#
# COMPACT_ATOMS: atom_id res chain seq x y z
N MET A 1 31.52 24.14 -1.96
CA MET A 1 31.11 25.50 -1.52
C MET A 1 29.89 26.03 -2.28
N VAL A 2 29.85 25.97 -3.62
CA VAL A 2 28.68 26.38 -4.41
C VAL A 2 27.47 25.48 -4.16
N ILE A 3 27.67 24.16 -4.13
CA ILE A 3 26.60 23.16 -3.87
C ILE A 3 25.98 23.34 -2.48
N THR A 4 26.80 23.58 -1.45
CA THR A 4 26.31 23.83 -0.09
C THR A 4 25.50 25.11 0.01
N PHE A 5 25.89 26.16 -0.72
CA PHE A 5 25.10 27.40 -0.82
C PHE A 5 23.75 27.19 -1.51
N PHE A 6 23.71 26.38 -2.57
CA PHE A 6 22.47 26.05 -3.27
C PHE A 6 21.48 25.32 -2.37
N PHE A 7 21.93 24.35 -1.56
CA PHE A 7 21.08 23.67 -0.59
C PHE A 7 20.54 24.61 0.51
N ILE A 8 21.37 25.52 1.02
CA ILE A 8 20.93 26.51 2.02
C ILE A 8 19.82 27.40 1.43
N ILE A 9 20.02 27.91 0.21
CA ILE A 9 19.03 28.76 -0.46
C ILE A 9 17.70 28.01 -0.66
N LEU A 10 17.75 26.74 -1.10
CA LEU A 10 16.55 25.92 -1.26
C LEU A 10 15.79 25.74 0.07
N THR A 11 16.51 25.44 1.16
CA THR A 11 15.87 25.26 2.47
C THR A 11 15.18 26.54 2.96
N VAL A 12 15.81 27.70 2.77
CA VAL A 12 15.24 28.99 3.16
C VAL A 12 13.97 29.29 2.34
N ILE A 13 13.98 29.01 1.04
CA ILE A 13 12.81 29.22 0.17
C ILE A 13 11.64 28.32 0.58
N VAL A 14 11.89 27.05 0.90
CA VAL A 14 10.83 26.11 1.34
C VAL A 14 10.25 26.52 2.69
N LEU A 15 11.08 26.92 3.64
CA LEU A 15 10.59 27.38 4.95
C LEU A 15 9.80 28.68 4.82
N PHE A 16 10.25 29.59 3.96
CA PHE A 16 9.54 30.84 3.70
C PHE A 16 8.17 30.59 3.05
N SER A 17 8.08 29.70 2.06
CA SER A 17 6.81 29.38 1.40
C SER A 17 5.82 28.69 2.35
N MET A 18 6.29 27.83 3.25
CA MET A 18 5.48 27.26 4.33
C MET A 18 5.02 28.32 5.34
N GLY A 19 5.87 29.29 5.69
CA GLY A 19 5.49 30.39 6.58
C GLY A 19 4.38 31.26 5.99
N VAL A 20 4.49 31.60 4.71
CA VAL A 20 3.47 32.40 3.99
C VAL A 20 2.15 31.62 3.84
N SER A 21 2.20 30.32 3.55
CA SER A 21 0.98 29.51 3.42
C SER A 21 0.21 29.42 4.75
N LEU A 22 0.89 29.35 5.89
CA LEU A 22 0.25 29.34 7.21
C LEU A 22 -0.40 30.69 7.56
N ILE A 23 0.27 31.81 7.26
CA ILE A 23 -0.23 33.15 7.58
C ILE A 23 -1.37 33.57 6.64
N SER A 24 -1.35 33.12 5.38
CA SER A 24 -2.34 33.51 4.36
C SER A 24 -3.72 32.84 4.53
N ILE A 25 -3.84 31.82 5.39
CA ILE A 25 -5.13 31.14 5.61
C ILE A 25 -6.03 32.03 6.48
N LYS A 26 -7.05 32.63 5.85
CA LYS A 26 -8.11 33.34 6.58
C LYS A 26 -9.03 32.33 7.28
N MET A 27 -8.73 32.06 8.54
CA MET A 27 -9.45 31.12 9.41
C MET A 27 -10.84 31.67 9.81
N LYS A 28 -11.81 31.65 8.89
CA LYS A 28 -13.23 31.82 9.27
C LYS A 28 -13.76 30.45 9.71
N THR A 29 -13.88 30.26 11.02
CA THR A 29 -14.42 29.05 11.65
C THR A 29 -15.94 29.06 11.53
N GLU A 30 -16.44 28.36 10.52
CA GLU A 30 -17.87 28.15 10.32
C GLU A 30 -18.20 26.70 10.63
N ARG A 31 -19.33 26.44 11.31
CA ARG A 31 -19.77 25.09 11.64
C ARG A 31 -19.85 24.18 10.40
N GLU A 32 -20.34 24.72 9.29
CA GLU A 32 -20.48 24.02 8.01
C GLU A 32 -19.16 23.62 7.35
N LYS A 33 -18.04 24.23 7.74
CA LYS A 33 -16.71 23.79 7.26
C LYS A 33 -16.19 22.58 8.03
N PHE A 34 -16.70 22.37 9.24
CA PHE A 34 -16.31 21.25 10.10
C PHE A 34 -17.30 20.08 10.03
N SER A 35 -18.45 20.24 9.35
CA SER A 35 -19.37 19.16 9.04
C SER A 35 -18.87 18.32 7.85
N VAL A 36 -19.33 17.07 7.80
CA VAL A 36 -19.00 16.14 6.71
C VAL A 36 -19.76 16.55 5.46
N PHE A 37 -19.08 16.58 4.32
CA PHE A 37 -19.70 16.92 3.04
C PHE A 37 -20.52 15.75 2.50
N GLU A 38 -21.85 15.89 2.48
CA GLU A 38 -22.78 14.88 1.96
C GLU A 38 -23.79 15.51 0.99
N CYS A 39 -23.27 16.14 -0.07
CA CYS A 39 -24.06 16.81 -1.12
C CYS A 39 -25.07 17.85 -0.61
N GLY A 40 -24.77 18.50 0.52
CA GLY A 40 -25.63 19.53 1.13
C GLY A 40 -26.74 18.99 2.04
N PHE A 41 -26.75 17.69 2.32
CA PHE A 41 -27.65 17.08 3.30
C PHE A 41 -26.94 16.81 4.63
N ASP A 42 -27.72 16.80 5.70
CA ASP A 42 -27.25 16.30 7.00
C ASP A 42 -27.14 14.77 6.96
N LEU A 43 -26.16 14.24 7.71
CA LEU A 43 -25.95 12.81 7.87
C LEU A 43 -27.21 12.10 8.35
N LEU A 44 -27.80 11.29 7.46
CA LEU A 44 -28.98 10.47 7.75
C LEU A 44 -28.62 9.26 8.62
N SER A 45 -27.36 8.82 8.60
CA SER A 45 -26.89 7.65 9.35
C SER A 45 -25.42 7.76 9.71
N SER A 46 -24.95 6.90 10.62
CA SER A 46 -23.53 6.86 10.97
C SER A 46 -22.68 6.43 9.78
N LEU A 47 -21.55 7.12 9.55
CA LEU A 47 -20.55 6.78 8.53
C LEU A 47 -19.92 5.39 8.65
N ARG A 48 -20.19 4.65 9.73
CA ARG A 48 -19.72 3.29 9.93
C ARG A 48 -20.63 2.32 9.19
N LEU A 49 -20.46 2.28 7.88
CA LEU A 49 -21.08 1.28 7.03
C LEU A 49 -20.31 -0.04 7.17
N PRO A 50 -21.01 -1.20 7.20
CA PRO A 50 -20.33 -2.47 7.07
C PRO A 50 -19.64 -2.49 5.70
N PHE A 51 -18.32 -2.62 5.74
CA PHE A 51 -17.48 -2.67 4.56
C PHE A 51 -17.66 -4.02 3.84
N SER A 52 -17.50 -4.04 2.52
CA SER A 52 -17.68 -5.29 1.78
C SER A 52 -16.56 -6.29 2.09
N LEU A 53 -16.96 -7.53 2.37
CA LEU A 53 -16.07 -8.64 2.74
C LEU A 53 -15.05 -8.97 1.65
N ASN A 54 -15.33 -8.62 0.39
CA ASN A 54 -14.45 -8.89 -0.74
C ASN A 54 -13.07 -8.23 -0.57
N PHE A 55 -13.03 -6.98 -0.09
CA PHE A 55 -11.77 -6.30 0.16
C PHE A 55 -10.97 -6.92 1.31
N TYR A 56 -11.64 -7.49 2.30
CA TYR A 56 -10.99 -8.17 3.41
C TYR A 56 -10.22 -9.41 2.91
N PHE A 57 -10.82 -10.21 2.05
CA PHE A 57 -10.15 -11.38 1.46
C PHE A 57 -8.96 -10.99 0.60
N ILE A 58 -9.06 -9.91 -0.18
CA ILE A 58 -7.95 -9.41 -1.00
C ILE A 58 -6.74 -9.02 -0.12
N ILE A 59 -6.98 -8.36 1.02
CA ILE A 59 -5.90 -7.97 1.94
C ILE A 59 -5.22 -9.20 2.54
N ILE A 60 -5.98 -10.23 2.91
CA ILE A 60 -5.41 -11.47 3.46
C ILE A 60 -4.56 -12.18 2.41
N ILE A 61 -5.09 -12.36 1.19
CA ILE A 61 -4.37 -13.01 0.10
C ILE A 61 -3.08 -12.24 -0.22
N PHE A 62 -3.15 -10.91 -0.28
CA PHE A 62 -1.97 -10.06 -0.47
C PHE A 62 -0.91 -10.28 0.60
N LEU A 63 -1.30 -10.35 1.87
CA LEU A 63 -0.38 -10.55 2.99
C LEU A 63 0.31 -11.92 2.92
N ILE A 64 -0.44 -12.98 2.60
CA ILE A 64 0.10 -14.33 2.45
C ILE A 64 1.11 -14.37 1.30
N PHE A 65 0.74 -13.81 0.14
CA PHE A 65 1.60 -13.76 -1.03
C PHE A 65 2.89 -12.96 -0.79
N ASP A 66 2.83 -11.87 -0.03
CA ASP A 66 4.03 -11.09 0.33
C ASP A 66 5.00 -11.91 1.20
N VAL A 67 4.49 -12.68 2.16
CA VAL A 67 5.31 -13.61 2.97
C VAL A 67 5.94 -14.70 2.10
N GLU A 68 5.19 -15.24 1.13
CA GLU A 68 5.71 -16.24 0.19
C GLU A 68 6.84 -15.70 -0.70
N LEU A 69 6.75 -14.44 -1.13
CA LEU A 69 7.83 -13.77 -1.86
C LEU A 69 9.07 -13.56 -0.99
N VAL A 70 8.90 -13.23 0.29
CA VAL A 70 10.02 -13.11 1.24
C VAL A 70 10.75 -14.46 1.39
N LEU A 71 10.02 -15.57 1.38
CA LEU A 71 10.63 -16.91 1.42
C LEU A 71 11.43 -17.26 0.16
N LEU A 72 11.15 -16.59 -0.97
CA LEU A 72 11.85 -16.81 -2.24
C LEU A 72 13.21 -16.09 -2.32
N LEU A 73 13.35 -14.94 -1.65
CA LEU A 73 14.57 -14.10 -1.66
C LEU A 73 15.87 -14.86 -1.30
N PRO A 74 15.93 -15.69 -0.24
CA PRO A 74 17.14 -16.43 0.13
C PRO A 74 17.66 -17.35 -0.96
N PHE A 75 16.78 -17.90 -1.81
CA PHE A 75 17.20 -18.77 -2.89
C PHE A 75 17.99 -18.01 -3.95
N VAL A 76 17.56 -16.79 -4.29
CA VAL A 76 18.26 -15.94 -5.29
C VAL A 76 19.67 -15.59 -4.81
N PHE A 77 19.83 -15.24 -3.54
CA PHE A 77 21.14 -14.88 -2.99
C PHE A 77 22.05 -16.08 -2.75
N ASN A 78 21.51 -17.24 -2.36
CA ASN A 78 22.30 -18.41 -1.99
C ASN A 78 22.56 -19.41 -3.14
N MET A 79 22.17 -19.10 -4.39
CA MET A 79 22.39 -19.98 -5.55
C MET A 79 23.86 -20.40 -5.74
N LYS A 80 24.82 -19.58 -5.29
CA LYS A 80 26.27 -19.86 -5.45
C LYS A 80 26.84 -20.79 -4.38
N LEU A 81 26.20 -20.89 -3.22
CA LEU A 81 26.71 -21.62 -2.05
C LEU A 81 26.20 -23.07 -1.98
N LEU A 82 25.01 -23.30 -2.53
CA LEU A 82 24.34 -24.59 -2.51
C LEU A 82 24.53 -25.34 -3.83
N SER A 83 24.32 -26.66 -3.81
CA SER A 83 24.40 -27.45 -5.06
C SER A 83 23.29 -27.02 -6.03
N PHE A 84 23.67 -26.62 -7.25
CA PHE A 84 22.75 -26.10 -8.27
C PHE A 84 21.56 -27.03 -8.56
N LYS A 85 21.77 -28.34 -8.52
CA LYS A 85 20.71 -29.33 -8.77
C LYS A 85 19.67 -29.35 -7.65
N SER A 86 20.09 -29.29 -6.38
CA SER A 86 19.15 -29.33 -5.24
C SER A 86 18.35 -28.04 -5.12
N THR A 87 18.99 -26.88 -5.34
CA THR A 87 18.31 -25.59 -5.31
C THR A 87 17.27 -25.47 -6.42
N MET A 88 17.59 -25.92 -7.64
CA MET A 88 16.62 -25.93 -8.74
C MET A 88 15.41 -26.80 -8.46
N ILE A 89 15.59 -27.99 -7.88
CA ILE A 89 14.48 -28.88 -7.52
C ILE A 89 13.58 -28.22 -6.46
N LEU A 90 14.18 -27.65 -5.41
CA LEU A 90 13.44 -26.96 -4.35
C LEU A 90 12.66 -25.76 -4.88
N MET A 91 13.27 -24.95 -5.76
CA MET A 91 12.60 -23.80 -6.38
C MET A 91 11.41 -24.22 -7.24
N ILE A 92 11.57 -25.26 -8.06
CA ILE A 92 10.47 -25.78 -8.89
C ILE A 92 9.32 -26.28 -8.00
N MET A 93 9.63 -27.04 -6.94
CA MET A 93 8.61 -27.50 -6.00
C MET A 93 7.88 -26.34 -5.33
N PHE A 94 8.61 -25.29 -4.93
CA PHE A 94 8.01 -24.09 -4.33
C PHE A 94 7.07 -23.37 -5.31
N PHE A 95 7.49 -23.16 -6.56
CA PHE A 95 6.63 -22.55 -7.59
C PHE A 95 5.37 -23.37 -7.89
N VAL A 96 5.46 -24.71 -7.89
CA VAL A 96 4.29 -25.56 -8.09
C VAL A 96 3.26 -25.32 -6.98
N VAL A 97 3.70 -25.21 -5.72
CA VAL A 97 2.80 -24.91 -4.59
C VAL A 97 2.13 -23.55 -4.77
N LEU A 98 2.89 -22.51 -5.16
CA LEU A 98 2.33 -21.17 -5.42
C LEU A 98 1.26 -21.19 -6.52
N ILE A 99 1.53 -21.87 -7.64
CA ILE A 99 0.60 -21.95 -8.76
C ILE A 99 -0.68 -22.68 -8.35
N VAL A 100 -0.57 -23.78 -7.58
CA VAL A 100 -1.72 -24.53 -7.08
C VAL A 100 -2.55 -23.69 -6.10
N GLY A 101 -1.90 -22.97 -5.18
CA GLY A 101 -2.57 -22.06 -4.25
C GLY A 101 -3.34 -20.96 -4.97
N PHE A 102 -2.70 -20.32 -5.95
CA PHE A 102 -3.33 -19.28 -6.76
C PHE A 102 -4.54 -19.79 -7.57
N ILE A 103 -4.43 -20.98 -8.18
CA ILE A 103 -5.56 -21.60 -8.89
C ILE A 103 -6.72 -21.88 -7.94
N TYR A 104 -6.43 -22.36 -6.72
CA TYR A 104 -7.46 -22.61 -5.70
C TYR A 104 -8.20 -21.33 -5.32
N GLU A 105 -7.48 -20.23 -5.08
CA GLU A 105 -8.06 -18.92 -4.75
C GLU A 105 -8.92 -18.36 -5.88
N TRP A 106 -8.47 -18.53 -7.13
CA TRP A 106 -9.24 -18.14 -8.31
C TRP A 106 -10.55 -18.92 -8.37
N LEU A 107 -10.49 -20.25 -8.28
CA LEU A 107 -11.68 -21.11 -8.35
C LEU A 107 -12.66 -20.85 -7.19
N ALA A 108 -12.16 -20.42 -6.03
CA ALA A 108 -13.00 -20.00 -4.90
C ALA A 108 -13.75 -18.68 -5.15
N GLY A 109 -13.45 -17.95 -6.22
CA GLY A 109 -14.13 -16.71 -6.58
C GLY A 109 -13.80 -15.52 -5.66
N LEU A 110 -12.79 -15.65 -4.80
CA LEU A 110 -12.38 -14.61 -3.83
C LEU A 110 -11.82 -13.35 -4.51
N LEU A 111 -11.35 -13.49 -5.76
CA LEU A 111 -10.83 -12.39 -6.58
C LEU A 111 -11.91 -11.75 -7.48
N ASN A 112 -13.15 -12.26 -7.51
CA ASN A 112 -14.20 -11.68 -8.33
C ASN A 112 -14.71 -10.39 -7.68
N TRP A 113 -14.31 -9.27 -8.28
CA TRP A 113 -14.68 -7.93 -7.82
C TRP A 113 -16.03 -7.45 -8.33
N LEU A 114 -16.58 -8.14 -9.34
CA LEU A 114 -17.86 -7.82 -9.95
C LEU A 114 -18.97 -8.55 -9.19
N VAL A 115 -19.56 -7.83 -8.24
CA VAL A 115 -21.01 -7.91 -7.99
C VAL A 115 -21.67 -6.87 -8.89
#